data_AF-A0A7J9WZF9-F1
#
_entry.id   AF-A0A7J9WZF9-F1
#
_cell.length_a   1.000
_cell.length_b   1.000
_cell.length_c   1.000
_cell.angle_alpha   90.00
_cell.angle_beta   90.00
_cell.angle_gamma   90.00
#
_symmetry.space_group_name_H-M   'P 1'
#
loop_
_entity.id
_entity.type
_entity.pdbx_description
1 polymer ?
#
loop_
_entity_poly.entity_id
_entity_poly.type
_entity_poly.pdbx_seq_one_letter_code
_entity_poly.pdbx_strand_id
1 'polypeptide(L)'
;MSQAVEQHSIEEQSGQFVERMFGSLVGAIDLFSIDLGRRLGLYGALMQGPATSAELAERAGCDERYVREWLEHQTVVGIIEADDPAAAGHGRRYSIPGAHRESLLDPDSLGYVGGLAYAATVLARPVECMVEAFRTGDGVP
;
A
#
# COMPACT_ATOMS: atom_id res chain seq x y z
N MET A 1 -28.07 16.67 33.03
CA MET A 1 -26.61 16.88 32.93
C MET A 1 -25.85 15.56 32.78
N SER A 2 -26.13 14.51 33.57
CA SER A 2 -25.45 13.20 33.43
C SER A 2 -25.58 12.54 32.04
N GLN A 3 -26.79 12.45 31.49
CA GLN A 3 -27.03 11.87 30.15
C GLN A 3 -26.38 12.64 29.00
N ALA A 4 -26.29 13.97 29.10
CA ALA A 4 -25.68 14.80 28.05
C ALA A 4 -24.15 14.67 28.03
N VAL A 5 -23.53 14.51 29.20
CA VAL A 5 -22.08 14.25 29.33
C VAL A 5 -21.74 12.83 28.86
N GLU A 6 -22.58 11.85 29.20
CA GLU A 6 -22.42 10.46 28.80
C GLU A 6 -22.61 10.27 27.28
N GLN A 7 -23.60 10.95 26.68
CA GLN A 7 -23.83 10.97 25.24
C GLN A 7 -22.67 11.63 24.46
N HIS A 8 -22.16 12.77 24.95
CA HIS A 8 -20.99 13.44 24.35
C HIS A 8 -19.72 12.57 24.44
N SER A 9 -19.56 11.79 25.52
CA SER A 9 -18.44 10.87 25.66
C SER A 9 -18.53 9.68 24.69
N ILE A 10 -19.73 9.16 24.43
CA ILE A 10 -19.94 8.09 23.44
C ILE A 10 -19.67 8.60 22.01
N GLU A 11 -20.11 9.81 21.69
CA GLU A 11 -19.87 10.43 20.37
C GLU A 11 -18.37 10.62 20.12
N GLU A 12 -17.63 11.11 21.11
CA GLU A 12 -16.17 11.27 21.03
C GLU A 12 -15.44 9.93 20.87
N GLN A 13 -15.81 8.91 21.65
CA GLN A 13 -15.25 7.56 21.54
C GLN A 13 -15.54 6.92 20.17
N SER A 14 -16.76 7.12 19.65
CA SER A 14 -17.15 6.66 18.32
C SER A 14 -16.31 7.31 17.23
N GLY A 15 -16.11 8.63 17.30
CA GLY A 15 -15.25 9.36 16.35
C GLY A 15 -13.82 8.83 16.32
N GLN A 16 -13.20 8.65 17.49
CA GLN A 16 -11.86 8.10 17.61
C GLN A 16 -11.75 6.68 17.05
N PHE A 17 -12.76 5.84 17.28
CA PHE A 17 -12.80 4.50 16.73
C PHE A 17 -12.91 4.51 15.20
N VAL A 18 -13.76 5.38 14.63
CA VAL A 18 -13.92 5.55 13.19
C VAL A 18 -12.59 5.96 12.54
N GLU A 19 -11.92 6.98 13.07
CA GLU A 19 -10.61 7.43 12.58
C GLU A 19 -9.58 6.30 12.59
N ARG A 20 -9.51 5.54 13.69
CA ARG A 20 -8.61 4.38 13.79
C ARG A 20 -8.90 3.32 12.74
N MET A 21 -10.18 3.02 12.49
CA MET A 21 -10.57 2.01 11.50
C MET A 21 -10.26 2.49 10.07
N PHE A 22 -10.49 3.76 9.75
CA PHE A 22 -10.08 4.34 8.48
C PHE A 22 -8.57 4.29 8.28
N GLY A 23 -7.78 4.69 9.27
CA GLY A 23 -6.32 4.60 9.20
C GLY A 23 -5.83 3.16 8.98
N SER A 24 -6.48 2.18 9.62
CA SER A 24 -6.18 0.77 9.43
C SER A 24 -6.48 0.29 8.00
N LEU A 25 -7.60 0.72 7.43
CA LEU A 25 -7.96 0.40 6.03
C LEU A 25 -6.96 1.01 5.04
N VAL A 26 -6.61 2.29 5.22
CA VAL A 26 -5.62 2.97 4.37
C VAL A 26 -4.28 2.23 4.42
N GLY A 27 -3.78 1.92 5.63
CA GLY A 27 -2.53 1.18 5.77
C GLY A 27 -2.58 -0.22 5.12
N ALA A 28 -3.72 -0.91 5.15
CA ALA A 28 -3.88 -2.18 4.46
C ALA A 28 -3.83 -2.02 2.93
N ILE A 29 -4.52 -1.01 2.39
CA ILE A 29 -4.51 -0.68 0.95
C ILE A 29 -3.08 -0.35 0.50
N ASP A 30 -2.32 0.39 1.29
CA ASP A 30 -0.92 0.73 0.99
C ASP A 30 -0.07 -0.53 0.87
N LEU A 31 -0.15 -1.43 1.86
CA LEU A 31 0.58 -2.70 1.84
C LEU A 31 0.20 -3.59 0.66
N PHE A 32 -1.09 -3.65 0.30
CA PHE A 32 -1.53 -4.38 -0.89
C PHE A 32 -1.05 -3.75 -2.18
N SER A 33 -1.05 -2.43 -2.29
CA SER A 33 -0.55 -1.68 -3.45
C SER A 33 0.96 -1.89 -3.65
N ILE A 34 1.72 -1.97 -2.55
CA ILE A 34 3.15 -2.33 -2.57
C ILE A 34 3.33 -3.78 -3.06
N ASP A 35 2.60 -4.75 -2.52
CA ASP A 35 2.76 -6.15 -2.98
C ASP A 35 2.34 -6.33 -4.44
N LEU A 36 1.31 -5.60 -4.90
CA LEU A 36 0.91 -5.55 -6.30
C LEU A 36 2.06 -5.04 -7.18
N GLY A 37 2.64 -3.89 -6.84
CA GLY A 37 3.76 -3.32 -7.59
C GLY A 37 4.99 -4.22 -7.64
N ARG A 38 5.26 -4.94 -6.55
CA ARG A 38 6.32 -5.96 -6.48
C ARG A 38 6.04 -7.13 -7.43
N ARG A 39 4.83 -7.68 -7.43
CA ARG A 39 4.43 -8.81 -8.30
C ARG A 39 4.43 -8.45 -9.78
N LEU A 40 4.07 -7.21 -10.11
CA LEU A 40 4.09 -6.68 -11.46
C LEU A 40 5.49 -6.27 -11.94
N GLY A 41 6.50 -6.29 -11.06
CA GLY A 41 7.86 -5.87 -11.41
C GLY A 41 8.06 -4.36 -11.55
N LEU A 42 7.08 -3.53 -11.13
CA LEU A 42 7.11 -2.08 -11.29
C LEU A 42 8.25 -1.43 -10.50
N TYR A 43 8.49 -1.88 -9.27
CA TYR A 43 9.63 -1.40 -8.48
C TYR A 43 10.97 -1.75 -9.14
N GLY A 44 11.13 -2.98 -9.64
CA GLY A 44 12.33 -3.39 -10.37
C GLY A 44 12.57 -2.57 -11.65
N ALA A 45 11.51 -2.17 -12.33
CA ALA A 45 11.59 -1.32 -13.51
C ALA A 45 11.95 0.15 -13.17
N LEU A 46 11.50 0.68 -12.02
CA LEU A 46 11.91 1.99 -11.51
C LEU A 46 13.36 2.00 -10.97
N MET A 47 13.86 0.85 -10.51
CA MET A 47 15.26 0.69 -10.10
C MET A 47 16.24 0.89 -11.25
N GLN A 48 15.80 0.74 -12.51
CA GLN A 48 16.61 1.02 -13.69
C GLN A 48 16.80 2.52 -13.95
N GLY A 49 16.01 3.38 -13.29
CA GLY A 49 16.07 4.83 -13.38
C GLY A 49 14.69 5.47 -13.52
N PRO A 50 14.60 6.81 -13.33
CA PRO A 50 13.34 7.55 -13.43
C PRO A 50 12.61 7.28 -14.75
N ALA A 51 11.29 7.20 -14.70
CA ALA A 51 10.48 6.82 -15.86
C ALA A 51 9.15 7.57 -15.90
N THR A 52 8.61 7.80 -17.09
CA THR A 52 7.19 8.14 -17.24
C THR A 52 6.31 6.89 -17.04
N SER A 53 4.99 7.06 -16.90
CA SER A 53 4.06 5.93 -16.81
C SER A 53 4.14 5.00 -18.03
N ALA A 54 4.29 5.57 -19.23
CA ALA A 54 4.43 4.83 -20.47
C ALA A 54 5.75 4.05 -20.55
N GLU A 55 6.87 4.70 -20.22
CA GLU A 55 8.19 4.05 -20.16
C GLU A 55 8.18 2.90 -19.14
N LEU A 56 7.56 3.11 -17.97
CA LEU A 56 7.50 2.10 -16.93
C LEU A 56 6.62 0.91 -17.32
N ALA A 57 5.48 1.19 -17.95
CA ALA A 57 4.56 0.17 -18.46
C ALA A 57 5.23 -0.72 -19.51
N GLU A 58 6.00 -0.13 -20.42
CA GLU A 58 6.82 -0.87 -21.38
C GLU A 58 7.85 -1.76 -20.69
N ARG A 59 8.63 -1.20 -19.74
CA ARG A 59 9.64 -1.96 -18.99
C ARG A 59 9.06 -3.14 -18.20
N ALA A 60 7.86 -2.99 -17.66
CA ALA A 60 7.20 -3.98 -16.81
C ALA A 60 6.21 -4.89 -17.57
N GLY A 61 5.99 -4.67 -18.88
CA GLY A 61 5.01 -5.41 -19.67
C GLY A 61 3.56 -5.25 -19.17
N CYS A 62 3.23 -4.06 -18.66
CA CYS A 62 1.93 -3.73 -18.09
C CYS A 62 1.16 -2.74 -18.97
N ASP A 63 -0.15 -2.61 -18.74
CA ASP A 63 -0.97 -1.58 -19.39
C ASP A 63 -0.68 -0.19 -18.77
N GLU A 64 -0.43 0.79 -19.62
CA GLU A 64 -0.01 2.14 -19.21
C GLU A 64 -1.01 2.83 -18.30
N ARG A 65 -2.32 2.66 -18.54
CA ARG A 65 -3.34 3.31 -17.72
C ARG A 65 -3.26 2.81 -16.29
N TYR A 66 -3.15 1.50 -16.09
CA TYR A 66 -3.07 0.92 -14.74
C TYR A 66 -1.75 1.24 -14.04
N VAL A 67 -0.64 1.30 -14.78
CA VAL A 67 0.64 1.74 -14.24
C VAL A 67 0.57 3.19 -13.77
N ARG A 68 -0.08 4.07 -14.55
CA ARG A 68 -0.29 5.46 -14.14
C ARG A 68 -1.13 5.58 -12.87
N GLU A 69 -2.26 4.88 -12.76
CA GLU A 69 -3.08 4.91 -11.53
C GLU A 69 -2.28 4.44 -10.30
N TRP A 70 -1.47 3.38 -10.48
CA TRP A 70 -0.59 2.90 -9.42
C TRP A 70 0.47 3.92 -9.04
N LEU A 71 1.12 4.56 -10.01
CA LEU A 71 2.10 5.62 -9.77
C LEU A 71 1.49 6.82 -9.03
N GLU A 72 0.32 7.29 -9.45
CA GLU A 72 -0.40 8.38 -8.79
C GLU A 72 -0.73 8.03 -7.33
N HIS A 73 -1.24 6.81 -7.09
CA HIS A 73 -1.46 6.33 -5.73
C HIS A 73 -0.16 6.34 -4.90
N GLN A 74 0.91 5.72 -5.41
CA GLN A 74 2.20 5.60 -4.73
C GLN A 74 2.85 6.96 -4.44
N THR A 75 2.61 7.96 -5.29
CA THR A 75 3.04 9.34 -5.05
C THR A 75 2.21 10.03 -3.99
N VAL A 76 0.88 9.88 -4.00
CA VAL A 76 0.00 10.44 -2.96
C VAL A 76 0.34 9.88 -1.58
N VAL A 77 0.66 8.59 -1.48
CA VAL A 77 1.03 7.94 -0.21
C VAL A 77 2.51 8.11 0.14
N GLY A 78 3.28 8.83 -0.67
CA GLY A 78 4.65 9.22 -0.37
C GLY A 78 5.69 8.12 -0.53
N ILE A 79 5.40 7.04 -1.25
CA ILE A 79 6.35 5.94 -1.49
C ILE A 79 7.24 6.27 -2.71
N ILE A 80 6.66 6.85 -3.76
CA ILE A 80 7.31 7.22 -5.01
C ILE A 80 7.28 8.73 -5.19
N GLU A 81 8.39 9.32 -5.64
CA GLU A 81 8.45 10.74 -5.98
C GLU A 81 8.07 10.96 -7.45
N ALA A 82 7.43 12.11 -7.71
CA ALA A 82 7.25 12.67 -9.04
C ALA A 82 8.07 13.96 -9.16
N ASP A 83 8.69 14.18 -10.32
CA ASP A 83 9.57 15.31 -10.59
C ASP A 83 8.87 16.68 -10.58
N ASP A 84 7.62 16.72 -11.05
CA ASP A 84 6.73 17.88 -10.92
C ASP A 84 5.33 17.45 -10.43
N PRO A 85 5.01 17.73 -9.14
CA PRO A 85 3.69 17.44 -8.57
C PRO A 85 2.53 18.17 -9.26
N ALA A 86 2.79 19.26 -9.98
CA ALA A 86 1.81 20.02 -10.73
C ALA A 86 1.71 19.62 -12.21
N ALA A 87 2.73 18.95 -12.77
CA ALA A 87 2.69 18.47 -14.15
C ALA A 87 1.72 17.29 -14.28
N ALA A 88 0.52 17.54 -14.78
CA ALA A 88 -0.43 16.48 -15.10
C ALA A 88 -0.11 15.84 -16.47
N GLY A 89 -0.33 14.53 -16.58
CA GLY A 89 -0.31 13.80 -17.85
C GLY A 89 0.98 13.00 -18.12
N HIS A 90 1.14 12.59 -19.38
CA HIS A 90 2.10 11.56 -19.81
C HIS A 90 3.59 11.93 -19.71
N GLY A 91 3.91 13.18 -19.36
CA GLY A 91 5.29 13.69 -19.30
C GLY A 91 5.94 13.61 -17.91
N ARG A 92 5.15 13.39 -16.86
CA ARG A 92 5.63 13.32 -15.46
C ARG A 92 6.57 12.13 -15.30
N ARG A 93 7.72 12.34 -14.66
CA ARG A 93 8.68 11.26 -14.35
C ARG A 93 8.62 10.90 -12.88
N TYR A 94 8.70 9.61 -12.63
CA TYR A 94 8.60 9.02 -11.31
C TYR A 94 9.90 8.32 -10.93
N SER A 95 10.26 8.40 -9.66
CA SER A 95 11.46 7.77 -9.11
C SER A 95 11.26 7.27 -7.70
N ILE A 96 12.03 6.24 -7.32
CA ILE A 96 12.04 5.73 -5.95
C ILE A 96 13.10 6.51 -5.16
N PRO A 97 12.74 7.15 -4.04
CA PRO A 97 13.70 7.80 -3.15
C PRO A 97 14.78 6.83 -2.68
N GLY A 98 16.02 7.31 -2.55
CA GLY A 98 17.14 6.46 -2.14
C GLY A 98 16.92 5.75 -0.81
N ALA A 99 16.32 6.45 0.17
CA ALA A 99 15.99 5.87 1.48
C ALA A 99 14.91 4.78 1.40
N HIS A 100 13.92 4.91 0.51
CA HIS A 100 12.85 3.92 0.35
C HIS A 100 13.35 2.69 -0.40
N ARG A 101 14.30 2.86 -1.33
CA ARG A 101 14.93 1.75 -2.03
C ARG A 101 15.55 0.75 -1.05
N GLU A 102 16.30 1.25 -0.06
CA GLU A 102 16.92 0.41 0.96
C GLU A 102 15.86 -0.31 1.81
N SER A 103 14.93 0.42 2.42
CA SER A 103 13.97 -0.17 3.35
C SER A 103 12.87 -1.02 2.68
N LEU A 104 12.52 -0.73 1.42
CA LEU A 104 11.43 -1.43 0.72
C LEU A 104 11.91 -2.55 -0.20
N LEU A 105 13.10 -2.43 -0.80
CA LEU A 105 13.53 -3.28 -1.92
C LEU A 105 14.85 -4.03 -1.70
N ASP A 106 15.57 -3.79 -0.61
CA ASP A 106 16.81 -4.49 -0.29
C ASP A 106 16.61 -5.49 0.88
N PRO A 107 16.40 -6.79 0.60
CA PRO A 107 16.20 -7.80 1.64
C PRO A 107 17.39 -7.99 2.59
N ASP A 108 18.58 -7.54 2.20
CA ASP A 108 19.79 -7.66 3.00
C ASP A 108 19.98 -6.46 3.97
N SER A 109 19.17 -5.40 3.84
CA SER A 109 19.17 -4.27 4.77
C SER A 109 18.55 -4.63 6.12
N LEU A 110 19.17 -4.16 7.22
CA LEU A 110 18.59 -4.25 8.56
C LEU A 110 17.27 -3.49 8.70
N GLY A 111 17.06 -2.48 7.86
CA GLY A 111 15.84 -1.68 7.80
C GLY A 111 14.78 -2.24 6.86
N TYR A 112 14.97 -3.45 6.32
CA TYR A 112 14.06 -4.02 5.34
C TYR A 112 12.67 -4.30 5.92
N VAL A 113 11.68 -3.56 5.42
CA VAL A 113 10.25 -3.68 5.78
C VAL A 113 9.40 -4.11 4.59
N GLY A 114 9.97 -4.30 3.40
CA GLY A 114 9.23 -4.74 2.21
C GLY A 114 8.49 -6.06 2.38
N GLY A 115 8.96 -6.93 3.28
CA GLY A 115 8.28 -8.19 3.63
C GLY A 115 6.89 -8.01 4.24
N LEU A 116 6.57 -6.85 4.82
CA LEU A 116 5.25 -6.57 5.40
C LEU A 116 4.15 -6.55 4.34
N ALA A 117 4.43 -6.04 3.14
CA ALA A 117 3.48 -6.00 2.02
C ALA A 117 3.10 -7.42 1.56
N TYR A 118 4.09 -8.31 1.45
CA TYR A 118 3.87 -9.72 1.17
C TYR A 118 3.05 -10.40 2.27
N ALA A 119 3.43 -10.18 3.54
CA ALA A 119 2.75 -10.76 4.69
C ALA A 119 1.27 -10.35 4.75
N ALA A 120 0.96 -9.06 4.56
CA ALA A 120 -0.41 -8.56 4.54
C ALA A 120 -1.28 -9.33 3.53
N THR A 121 -0.77 -9.51 2.30
CA THR A 121 -1.50 -10.22 1.24
C THR A 121 -1.69 -11.69 1.56
N VAL A 122 -0.66 -12.37 2.08
CA VAL A 122 -0.72 -13.81 2.39
C VAL A 122 -1.63 -14.10 3.58
N LEU A 123 -1.56 -13.29 4.64
CA LEU A 123 -2.37 -13.43 5.85
C LEU A 123 -3.86 -13.21 5.59
N ALA A 124 -4.22 -12.44 4.56
CA ALA A 124 -5.61 -12.22 4.17
C ALA A 124 -6.23 -13.40 3.39
N ARG A 125 -5.42 -14.27 2.75
CA ARG A 125 -5.93 -15.34 1.88
C ARG A 125 -6.78 -16.40 2.60
N PRO A 126 -6.41 -16.90 3.79
CA PRO A 126 -7.14 -17.99 4.43
C PRO A 126 -8.29 -17.53 5.33
N VAL A 127 -8.75 -16.28 5.27
CA VAL A 127 -9.77 -15.75 6.21
C VAL A 127 -11.01 -16.65 6.29
N GLU A 128 -11.52 -17.12 5.15
CA GLU A 128 -12.68 -18.04 5.15
C GLU A 128 -12.38 -19.39 5.80
N CYS A 129 -11.20 -19.96 5.54
CA CYS A 129 -10.78 -21.20 6.21
C CYS A 129 -10.59 -21.01 7.71
N MET A 130 -10.10 -19.83 8.13
CA MET A 130 -9.98 -19.48 9.54
C MET A 130 -11.35 -19.37 10.20
N VAL A 131 -12.37 -18.82 9.53
CA VAL A 131 -13.73 -18.76 10.06
C VAL A 131 -14.25 -20.17 10.38
N GLU A 132 -14.05 -21.13 9.49
CA GLU A 132 -14.45 -22.52 9.73
C GLU A 132 -13.62 -23.19 10.82
N ALA A 133 -12.30 -22.99 10.84
CA ALA A 133 -11.42 -23.49 11.91
C ALA A 133 -11.85 -22.97 13.29
N PHE A 134 -12.25 -21.71 13.41
CA PHE A 134 -12.75 -21.13 14.66
C PHE A 134 -14.11 -21.71 15.08
N ARG A 135 -14.96 -22.12 14.14
CA ARG A 135 -16.26 -22.74 14.42
C ARG A 135 -16.15 -24.20 14.85
N THR A 136 -15.24 -24.93 14.21
CA THR A 136 -15.12 -26.39 14.33
C THR A 136 -14.04 -26.83 15.31
N GLY A 137 -13.02 -26.00 15.53
CA GLY A 137 -11.81 -26.36 16.26
C GLY A 137 -10.77 -27.11 15.42
N ASP A 138 -11.03 -27.32 14.13
CA ASP A 138 -10.07 -27.93 13.20
C ASP A 138 -8.98 -26.93 12.79
N GLY A 139 -7.95 -27.41 12.07
CA GLY A 139 -6.87 -26.57 11.54
C GLY A 139 -7.22 -25.92 10.19
N VAL A 140 -6.40 -24.96 9.76
CA VAL A 140 -6.44 -24.43 8.38
C VAL A 140 -5.71 -25.42 7.45
N PRO A 141 -6.34 -25.89 6.35
CA PRO A 141 -5.73 -26.83 5.40
C PRO A 141 -4.50 -26.29 4.65
#